data_AF-A0A6J6S4T6-F1
#
_entry.id   AF-A0A6J6S4T6-F1
#
_cell.length_a   1.000
_cell.length_b   1.000
_cell.length_c   1.000
_cell.angle_alpha   90.00
_cell.angle_beta   90.00
_cell.angle_gamma   90.00
#
_symmetry.space_group_name_H-M   'P 1'
#
loop_
_entity.id
_entity.type
_entity.pdbx_description
1 polymer ?
#
loop_
_entity_poly.entity_id
_entity_poly.type
_entity_poly.pdbx_seq_one_letter_code
_entity_poly.pdbx_strand_id
1 'polypeptide(L)' 'MGNPTPSQNEIGKRVSIRLHDPEGGFRDLLGTLEEIDAVRKKDGSLKNFDPAAIALWKVVPER' A
#
# COMPACT_ATOMS: atom_id res chain seq x y z
N MET A 1 14.31 1.23 13.87
CA MET A 1 14.05 1.01 12.42
C MET A 1 12.60 1.40 12.22
N GLY A 2 12.32 2.50 11.50
CA GLY A 2 10.94 2.95 11.31
C GLY A 2 10.18 1.99 10.40
N ASN A 3 8.86 1.82 10.62
CA ASN A 3 8.02 1.10 9.67
C ASN A 3 8.12 1.81 8.30
N PRO A 4 8.06 1.06 7.18
CA PRO A 4 8.00 1.68 5.87
C PRO A 4 6.72 2.50 5.75
N THR A 5 6.83 3.81 5.53
CA THR A 5 5.68 4.70 5.42
C THR A 5 5.49 5.20 3.98
N PRO A 6 4.24 5.31 3.51
CA PRO A 6 3.91 6.01 2.29
C PRO A 6 4.36 7.48 2.36
N SER A 7 4.73 8.05 1.22
CA SER A 7 5.01 9.47 1.07
C SER A 7 4.08 10.11 0.04
N GLN A 8 3.80 11.41 0.20
CA GLN A 8 2.96 12.15 -0.75
C GLN A 8 3.53 12.14 -2.18
N ASN A 9 4.85 12.02 -2.34
CA ASN A 9 5.51 11.95 -3.64
C ASN A 9 5.34 10.59 -4.34
N GLU A 10 4.68 9.63 -3.71
CA GLU A 10 4.34 8.33 -4.28
C GLU A 10 2.86 8.23 -4.69
N ILE A 11 2.04 9.25 -4.43
CA ILE A 11 0.67 9.32 -4.94
C ILE A 11 0.71 9.29 -6.48
N GLY A 12 -0.20 8.51 -7.07
CA GLY A 12 -0.26 8.19 -8.49
C GLY A 12 0.68 7.06 -8.93
N LYS A 13 1.61 6.60 -8.08
CA LYS A 13 2.51 5.49 -8.41
C LYS A 13 1.88 4.14 -8.08
N ARG A 14 2.28 3.13 -8.84
CA ARG A 14 1.92 1.75 -8.53
C ARG A 14 2.72 1.27 -7.32
N VAL A 15 2.04 0.71 -6.33
CA VAL A 15 2.63 0.23 -5.07
C VAL A 15 2.19 -1.20 -4.76
N SER A 16 3.07 -1.94 -4.11
CA SER A 16 2.81 -3.23 -3.48
C SER A 16 3.02 -3.09 -1.98
N ILE A 17 1.97 -3.37 -1.20
CA ILE A 17 1.94 -3.17 0.24
C ILE A 17 1.66 -4.52 0.89
N ARG A 18 2.52 -4.94 1.83
CA ARG A 18 2.21 -6.02 2.75
C ARG A 18 1.78 -5.44 4.08
N LEU A 19 0.61 -5.85 4.55
CA LEU A 19 0.04 -5.43 5.82
C LEU A 19 0.01 -6.60 6.79
N HIS A 20 0.23 -6.33 8.07
CA HIS A 20 -0.14 -7.24 9.14
C HIS A 20 -1.67 -7.37 9.16
N ASP A 21 -2.16 -8.61 9.18
CA ASP A 21 -3.60 -8.85 9.32
C ASP A 21 -3.95 -8.97 10.82
N PRO A 22 -5.04 -8.32 11.29
CA PRO A 22 -5.44 -8.38 12.69
C PRO A 22 -5.83 -9.80 13.15
N GLU A 23 -6.25 -10.69 12.25
CA GLU A 23 -6.54 -12.10 12.58
C GLU A 23 -5.27 -12.97 12.62
N GLY A 24 -4.11 -12.38 12.31
CA GLY A 24 -2.82 -13.05 12.25
C GLY A 24 -2.32 -13.24 10.82
N GLY A 25 -1.00 -13.18 10.64
CA GLY A 25 -0.35 -13.31 9.34
C GLY A 25 -0.28 -12.00 8.56
N PHE A 26 -0.32 -12.10 7.23
CA PHE A 26 -0.12 -10.98 6.32
C PHE A 26 -1.12 -11.00 5.18
N ARG A 27 -1.48 -9.80 4.70
CA ARG A 27 -2.23 -9.61 3.45
C ARG A 27 -1.49 -8.65 2.53
N ASP A 28 -1.62 -8.86 1.24
CA ASP A 28 -0.98 -8.04 0.22
C ASP A 28 -2.01 -7.17 -0.53
N LEU A 29 -1.67 -5.91 -0.77
CA LEU A 29 -2.38 -4.97 -1.63
C LEU A 29 -1.48 -4.57 -2.80
N LEU A 30 -2.04 -4.57 -4.00
CA LEU A 30 -1.36 -4.14 -5.23
C LEU A 30 -2.29 -3.21 -6.01
N GLY A 31 -1.80 -2.02 -6.33
CA GLY A 31 -2.57 -1.03 -7.07
C GLY A 31 -1.84 0.30 -7.17
N THR A 32 -2.56 1.35 -7.53
CA THR A 32 -2.06 2.72 -7.57
C THR A 32 -2.35 3.40 -6.23
N LEU A 33 -1.37 4.08 -5.64
CA LEU A 33 -1.57 4.87 -4.44
C LEU A 33 -2.38 6.12 -4.81
N GLU A 34 -3.65 6.19 -4.43
CA GLU A 34 -4.48 7.38 -4.71
C GLU A 34 -4.33 8.41 -3.58
N GLU A 35 -4.22 7.94 -2.34
CA GLU A 35 -4.01 8.76 -1.14
C GLU A 35 -3.01 8.07 -0.22
N ILE A 36 -2.55 8.76 0.83
CA ILE A 36 -1.51 8.25 1.74
C ILE A 36 -1.90 6.93 2.42
N ASP A 37 -3.19 6.63 2.50
CA ASP A 37 -3.81 5.47 3.16
C ASP A 37 -4.82 4.74 2.24
N ALA A 38 -4.82 5.04 0.93
CA ALA A 38 -5.76 4.44 -0.02
C ALA A 38 -5.08 3.99 -1.32
N VAL A 39 -5.34 2.73 -1.69
CA VAL A 39 -4.88 2.14 -2.96
C VAL A 39 -6.06 1.82 -3.86
N ARG A 40 -6.00 2.28 -5.11
CA ARG A 40 -6.90 1.85 -6.18
C ARG A 40 -6.39 0.59 -6.86
N LYS A 41 -7.19 -0.46 -6.81
CA LYS A 41 -6.89 -1.76 -7.42
C LYS A 41 -7.11 -1.73 -8.93
N LYS A 42 -6.60 -2.76 -9.61
CA LYS A 42 -6.76 -2.95 -11.07
C LYS A 42 -8.22 -3.05 -11.50
N ASP A 43 -9.10 -3.57 -10.64
CA ASP A 43 -10.54 -3.68 -10.89
C ASP A 43 -11.28 -2.33 -10.73
N GLY A 44 -10.56 -1.25 -10.38
CA GLY A 44 -11.11 0.07 -10.17
C GLY A 44 -11.60 0.33 -8.75
N SER A 45 -11.63 -0.68 -7.87
CA SER A 45 -12.04 -0.52 -6.47
C SER A 45 -10.98 0.24 -5.66
N LEU A 46 -11.44 1.15 -4.80
CA LEU A 46 -10.59 1.83 -3.82
C LEU A 46 -10.56 1.01 -2.53
N LYS A 47 -9.36 0.77 -2.00
CA LYS A 47 -9.17 0.04 -0.74
C LYS A 47 -8.29 0.83 0.21
N ASN A 48 -8.86 1.21 1.34
CA ASN A 48 -8.14 1.83 2.44
C ASN A 48 -7.28 0.82 3.19
N PHE A 49 -6.17 1.28 3.75
CA PHE A 49 -5.28 0.51 4.61
C PHE A 49 -4.76 1.39 5.76
N ASP A 50 -4.33 0.76 6.84
CA ASP A 50 -3.67 1.47 7.94
C ASP A 50 -2.16 1.54 7.65
N PRO A 51 -1.56 2.74 7.51
CA PRO A 51 -0.12 2.90 7.35
C PRO A 51 0.69 2.31 8.51
N ALA A 52 0.13 2.26 9.72
CA ALA A 52 0.80 1.65 10.88
C ALA A 52 0.91 0.13 10.76
N ALA A 53 0.03 -0.51 9.97
CA ALA A 53 0.03 -1.95 9.75
C ALA A 53 0.99 -2.40 8.64
N ILE A 54 1.73 -1.50 8.00
CA ILE A 54 2.65 -1.84 6.91
C ILE A 54 3.84 -2.63 7.44
N ALA A 55 3.95 -3.87 6.96
CA ALA A 55 5.11 -4.73 7.14
C ALA A 55 6.15 -4.53 6.03
N LEU A 56 5.69 -4.27 4.80
CA LEU A 56 6.54 -4.02 3.64
C LEU A 56 5.89 -3.02 2.68
N TRP A 57 6.68 -2.06 2.22
CA TRP A 57 6.29 -1.08 1.20
C TRP A 57 7.22 -1.18 0.00
N LYS A 58 6.64 -1.19 -1.21
CA LYS A 58 7.41 -1.18 -2.44
C LYS A 58 6.70 -0.37 -3.51
N VAL A 59 7.37 0.67 -4.01
CA VAL A 59 6.99 1.32 -5.27
C VAL A 59 7.39 0.42 -6.43
N VAL A 60 6.43 0.14 -7.31
CA VAL A 60 6.64 -0.67 -8.51
C VAL A 60 6.96 0.28 -9.66
N PRO A 61 8.13 0.14 -10.32
CA PRO A 61 8.46 0.96 -11.48
C PRO A 61 7.48 0.65 -12.62
N GLU A 62 7.03 1.71 -13.29
CA GLU A 62 6.32 1.59 -14.57
C GLU A 62 7.31 1.07 -15.62
N ARG A 63 6.88 0.11 -16.44
CA ARG A 63 7.68 -0.46 -17.52
C ARG A 63 7.55 0.36 -18.79
#